data_AF-A0A7C6YJ65-F1
#
_entry.id   AF-A0A7C6YJ65-F1
#
_cell.length_a   1.000
_cell.length_b   1.000
_cell.length_c   1.000
_cell.angle_alpha   90.00
_cell.angle_beta   90.00
_cell.angle_gamma   90.00
#
_symmetry.space_group_name_H-M   'P 1'
#
loop_
_entity.id
_entity.type
_entity.pdbx_description
1 polymer ?
#
loop_
_entity_poly.entity_id
_entity_poly.type
_entity_poly.pdbx_seq_one_letter_code
_entity_poly.pdbx_strand_id
1 'polypeptide(L)'
;MNKVLQARKQIQPEPWAVRPGPQPGPSVRPYPRRRGKAKLLLIGLACLLLCLTVTAQYSKIVSLSFELSTSEARIKELKEEYRELESTAARLASLSRIEEVAREELGMREPEKGQLKVLTAYQNN
;
A
#
# COMPACT_ATOMS: atom_id res chain seq x y z
N MET A 1 38.69 75.94 -89.15
CA MET A 1 38.20 74.54 -89.15
C MET A 1 38.65 73.87 -87.86
N ASN A 2 37.73 73.78 -86.89
CA ASN A 2 38.05 73.54 -85.48
C ASN A 2 37.04 72.51 -84.95
N LYS A 3 37.31 71.20 -85.12
CA LYS A 3 36.42 70.11 -84.66
C LYS A 3 37.15 68.77 -84.46
N VAL A 4 38.25 68.72 -83.71
CA VAL A 4 38.89 67.41 -83.41
C VAL A 4 39.31 67.21 -81.95
N LEU A 5 38.85 68.04 -81.01
CA LEU A 5 39.28 67.97 -79.60
C LEU A 5 38.14 67.77 -78.58
N GLN A 6 37.05 67.08 -78.93
CA GLN A 6 35.91 66.92 -78.00
C GLN A 6 35.41 65.49 -77.74
N ALA A 7 36.17 64.44 -78.08
CA ALA A 7 35.70 63.06 -77.89
C ALA A 7 36.40 62.28 -76.76
N ARG A 8 36.79 62.93 -75.65
CA ARG A 8 37.42 62.24 -74.49
C ARG A 8 36.94 62.72 -73.12
N LYS A 9 35.71 63.20 -73.00
CA LYS A 9 35.19 63.67 -71.71
C LYS A 9 33.72 63.31 -71.50
N GLN A 10 33.39 62.01 -71.50
CA GLN A 10 32.06 61.56 -71.06
C GLN A 10 32.02 60.06 -70.75
N ILE A 11 32.79 59.64 -69.73
CA ILE A 11 32.45 58.45 -68.94
C ILE A 11 32.73 58.80 -67.48
N GLN A 12 31.87 59.64 -66.90
CA GLN A 12 31.68 59.74 -65.45
C GLN A 12 30.47 58.86 -65.11
N PRO A 13 30.58 57.91 -64.17
CA PRO A 13 29.42 57.15 -63.72
C PRO A 13 28.51 58.02 -62.83
N GLU A 14 27.22 58.04 -63.15
CA GLU A 14 26.16 58.75 -62.42
C GLU A 14 26.06 58.32 -60.93
N PRO A 15 26.01 59.25 -59.95
CA PRO A 15 26.18 58.93 -58.52
C PRO A 15 24.91 58.47 -57.78
N TRP A 16 23.78 58.18 -58.44
CA TRP A 16 22.49 57.99 -57.74
C TRP A 16 21.82 56.61 -57.88
N ALA A 17 22.48 55.61 -58.48
CA ALA A 17 21.91 54.25 -58.58
C ALA A 17 22.05 53.44 -57.27
N VAL A 18 21.46 53.92 -56.17
CA VAL A 18 21.26 53.10 -54.96
C VAL A 18 20.06 52.19 -55.21
N ARG A 19 20.32 50.94 -55.59
CA ARG A 19 19.28 49.90 -55.61
C ARG A 19 18.80 49.67 -54.17
N PRO A 20 17.49 49.79 -53.84
CA PRO A 20 17.02 49.34 -52.55
C PRO A 20 17.24 47.83 -52.46
N GLY A 21 18.06 47.40 -51.50
CA GLY A 21 18.33 45.99 -51.25
C GLY A 21 17.04 45.24 -50.87
N PRO A 22 16.99 43.91 -51.02
CA PRO A 22 15.82 43.13 -50.65
C PRO A 22 15.53 43.33 -49.16
N GLN A 23 14.35 43.88 -48.83
CA GLN A 23 13.94 43.95 -47.44
C GLN A 23 13.75 42.52 -46.91
N PRO A 24 14.34 42.15 -45.75
CA PRO A 24 14.06 40.86 -45.16
C PRO A 24 12.59 40.83 -44.74
N GLY A 25 11.80 39.98 -45.39
CA GLY A 25 10.40 39.75 -45.04
C GLY A 25 10.26 39.24 -43.60
N PRO A 26 9.06 39.34 -43.00
CA PRO A 26 8.84 38.97 -41.60
C PRO A 26 9.27 37.53 -41.34
N SER A 27 10.25 37.36 -40.45
CA SER A 27 10.73 36.04 -40.03
C SER A 27 9.62 35.34 -39.25
N VAL A 28 8.91 34.41 -39.88
CA VAL A 28 7.92 33.58 -39.21
C VAL A 28 8.68 32.59 -38.32
N ARG A 29 8.74 32.86 -37.01
CA ARG A 29 9.32 31.91 -36.05
C ARG A 29 8.44 30.65 -36.01
N PRO A 30 8.99 29.45 -36.23
CA PRO A 30 8.20 28.24 -36.11
C PRO A 30 7.87 28.01 -34.64
N TYR A 31 6.59 28.14 -34.29
CA TYR A 31 6.12 27.82 -32.95
C TYR A 31 6.17 26.30 -32.75
N PRO A 32 6.87 25.75 -31.74
CA PRO A 32 6.98 24.32 -31.56
C PRO A 32 5.66 23.74 -31.02
N ARG A 33 4.79 23.33 -31.95
CA ARG A 33 3.45 22.77 -31.68
C ARG A 33 3.46 21.31 -31.18
N ARG A 34 4.53 20.85 -30.52
CA ARG A 34 4.70 19.46 -30.05
C ARG A 34 4.42 19.22 -28.55
N ARG A 35 4.21 20.26 -27.74
CA ARG A 35 4.06 20.12 -26.28
C ARG A 35 2.79 19.39 -25.80
N GLY A 36 1.72 19.32 -26.62
CA GLY A 36 0.47 18.65 -26.23
C GLY A 36 0.57 17.13 -26.16
N LYS A 37 1.27 16.51 -27.12
CA LYS A 37 1.42 15.05 -27.20
C LYS A 37 2.32 14.50 -26.08
N ALA A 38 3.35 15.24 -25.69
CA ALA A 38 4.22 14.87 -24.57
C ALA A 38 3.47 14.85 -23.23
N LYS A 39 2.55 15.80 -23.00
CA LYS A 39 1.71 15.82 -21.79
C LYS A 39 0.74 14.64 -21.76
N LEU A 40 0.12 14.31 -22.89
CA LEU A 40 -0.76 13.13 -22.99
C LEU A 40 0.01 11.82 -22.75
N LEU A 41 1.22 11.68 -23.28
CA LEU A 41 2.09 10.53 -23.01
C LEU A 41 2.49 10.46 -21.54
N LEU A 42 2.81 11.59 -20.90
CA LEU A 42 3.11 11.66 -19.47
C LEU A 42 1.90 11.24 -18.61
N ILE A 43 0.70 11.68 -18.95
CA ILE A 43 -0.53 11.30 -18.25
C ILE A 43 -0.81 9.81 -18.43
N GLY A 44 -0.67 9.28 -19.65
CA GLY A 44 -0.82 7.85 -19.93
C GLY A 44 0.19 7.00 -19.16
N LEU A 45 1.46 7.43 -19.13
CA LEU A 45 2.51 6.77 -18.36
C LEU A 45 2.22 6.81 -16.86
N ALA A 46 1.80 7.96 -16.34
CA ALA A 46 1.44 8.10 -14.93
C ALA A 46 0.28 7.18 -14.56
N CYS A 47 -0.75 7.09 -15.41
CA CYS A 47 -1.89 6.20 -15.21
C CYS A 47 -1.46 4.73 -15.22
N LEU A 48 -0.61 4.34 -16.17
CA LEU A 48 -0.08 2.97 -16.26
C LEU A 48 0.74 2.59 -15.02
N LEU A 49 1.61 3.49 -14.55
CA LEU A 49 2.36 3.29 -13.31
C LEU A 49 1.43 3.15 -12.10
N LEU A 50 0.38 3.97 -12.02
CA LEU A 50 -0.61 3.90 -10.95
C LEU A 50 -1.31 2.53 -10.94
N CYS A 51 -1.83 2.07 -12.10
CA CYS A 51 -2.42 0.74 -12.23
C CYS A 51 -1.44 -0.37 -11.82
N LEU A 52 -0.18 -0.29 -12.26
CA LEU A 52 0.84 -1.28 -11.92
C LEU A 52 1.13 -1.30 -10.40
N THR A 53 1.22 -0.13 -9.76
CA THR A 53 1.44 -0.04 -8.31
C THR A 53 0.26 -0.58 -7.51
N VAL A 54 -0.98 -0.31 -7.94
CA VAL A 54 -2.18 -0.85 -7.29
C VAL A 54 -2.19 -2.37 -7.39
N THR A 55 -1.96 -2.95 -8.57
CA THR A 55 -1.88 -4.40 -8.75
C THR A 55 -0.77 -5.04 -7.92
N ALA A 56 0.40 -4.41 -7.84
CA ALA A 56 1.52 -4.89 -7.02
C ALA A 56 1.20 -4.84 -5.52
N GLN A 57 0.48 -3.83 -5.05
CA GLN A 57 -0.02 -3.79 -3.67
C GLN A 57 -1.08 -4.85 -3.40
N TYR A 58 -1.97 -5.10 -4.36
CA TYR A 58 -2.97 -6.17 -4.26
C TYR A 58 -2.33 -7.55 -4.07
N SER A 59 -1.22 -7.85 -4.75
CA SER A 59 -0.49 -9.11 -4.53
C SER A 59 0.00 -9.27 -3.09
N LYS A 60 0.45 -8.18 -2.44
CA LYS A 60 0.86 -8.22 -1.03
C LYS A 60 -0.32 -8.36 -0.07
N ILE A 61 -1.45 -7.73 -0.40
CA ILE A 61 -2.68 -7.84 0.39
C ILE A 61 -3.18 -9.29 0.38
N VAL A 62 -3.15 -9.97 -0.78
CA VAL A 62 -3.60 -11.37 -0.87
C VAL A 62 -2.73 -12.30 -0.01
N SER A 63 -1.41 -12.15 -0.05
CA SER A 63 -0.52 -12.96 0.81
C SER A 63 -0.75 -12.67 2.31
N LEU A 64 -0.95 -11.41 2.67
CA LEU A 64 -1.19 -11.01 4.06
C LEU A 64 -2.54 -11.54 4.58
N SER A 65 -3.58 -11.50 3.76
CA SER A 65 -4.91 -12.05 4.11
C SER A 65 -4.88 -13.57 4.28
N PHE A 66 -4.03 -14.29 3.53
CA PHE A 66 -3.82 -15.73 3.72
C PHE A 66 -3.06 -16.04 5.01
N GLU A 67 -2.04 -15.25 5.34
CA GLU A 67 -1.29 -15.42 6.57
C GLU A 67 -2.15 -15.07 7.81
N LEU A 68 -3.03 -14.07 7.66
CA LEU A 68 -4.02 -13.72 8.67
C LEU A 68 -5.05 -14.83 8.85
N SER A 69 -5.64 -15.36 7.77
CA SER A 69 -6.66 -16.41 7.87
C SER A 69 -6.11 -17.73 8.44
N THR A 70 -4.87 -18.08 8.10
CA THR A 70 -4.20 -19.26 8.67
C THR A 70 -3.87 -19.07 10.15
N SER A 71 -3.47 -17.87 10.55
CA SER A 71 -3.23 -17.53 11.96
C SER A 71 -4.53 -17.53 12.78
N GLU A 72 -5.62 -16.98 12.24
CA GLU A 72 -6.95 -17.01 12.86
C GLU A 72 -7.47 -18.45 13.02
N ALA A 73 -7.27 -19.30 12.01
CA ALA A 73 -7.65 -20.71 12.08
C ALA A 73 -6.92 -21.45 13.21
N ARG A 74 -5.61 -21.22 13.37
CA ARG A 74 -4.82 -21.82 14.47
C ARG A 74 -5.26 -21.33 15.84
N ILE A 75 -5.57 -20.04 15.98
CA ILE A 75 -6.09 -19.48 17.24
C ILE A 75 -7.44 -20.12 17.59
N LYS A 76 -8.30 -20.34 16.59
CA LYS A 76 -9.60 -20.99 16.80
C LYS A 76 -9.43 -22.44 17.25
N GLU A 77 -8.55 -23.20 16.59
CA GLU A 77 -8.23 -24.59 16.93
C GLU A 77 -7.72 -24.72 18.37
N LEU A 78 -6.70 -23.92 18.74
CA LEU A 78 -6.18 -23.90 20.12
C LEU A 78 -7.25 -23.54 21.15
N LYS A 79 -8.18 -22.65 20.82
CA LYS A 79 -9.25 -22.24 21.73
C LYS A 79 -10.29 -23.33 21.92
N GLU A 80 -10.57 -24.11 20.87
CA GLU A 80 -11.42 -25.29 20.92
C GLU A 80 -10.78 -26.36 21.82
N GLU A 81 -9.50 -26.66 21.60
CA GLU A 81 -8.73 -27.59 22.43
C GLU A 81 -8.70 -27.15 23.90
N TYR A 82 -8.40 -25.88 24.16
CA TYR A 82 -8.38 -25.36 25.54
C TYR A 82 -9.73 -25.55 26.25
N ARG A 83 -10.84 -25.29 25.56
CA ARG A 83 -12.18 -25.51 26.12
C ARG A 83 -12.47 -26.98 26.40
N GLU A 84 -12.00 -27.88 25.55
CA GLU A 84 -12.15 -29.32 25.75
C GLU A 84 -11.33 -29.81 26.95
N LEU A 85 -10.08 -29.34 27.06
CA LEU A 85 -9.22 -29.63 28.21
C LEU A 85 -9.82 -29.07 29.50
N GLU A 86 -10.32 -27.84 29.49
CA GLU A 86 -10.96 -27.21 30.64
C GLU A 86 -12.23 -27.96 31.07
N SER A 87 -13.08 -28.36 30.13
CA SER A 87 -14.25 -29.20 30.39
C SER A 87 -13.86 -30.55 31.01
N THR A 88 -12.80 -31.16 30.47
CA THR A 88 -12.28 -32.43 31.00
C THR A 88 -11.71 -32.26 32.40
N ALA A 89 -10.93 -31.21 32.64
CA ALA A 89 -10.41 -30.88 33.96
C ALA A 89 -11.54 -30.63 34.97
N ALA A 90 -12.55 -29.86 34.59
CA ALA A 90 -13.73 -29.60 35.42
C ALA A 90 -14.51 -30.89 35.72
N ARG A 91 -14.64 -31.81 34.74
CA ARG A 91 -15.25 -33.12 34.94
C ARG A 91 -14.43 -33.99 35.89
N LEU A 92 -13.11 -34.02 35.73
CA LEU A 92 -12.19 -34.78 36.58
C LEU A 92 -12.16 -34.24 38.02
N ALA A 93 -12.22 -32.91 38.18
CA ALA A 93 -12.27 -32.20 39.45
C ALA A 93 -13.69 -32.12 40.04
N SER A 94 -14.70 -32.62 39.32
CA SER A 94 -16.08 -32.54 39.79
C SER A 94 -16.25 -33.31 41.09
N LEU A 95 -16.98 -32.70 42.03
CA LEU A 95 -17.26 -33.28 43.34
C LEU A 95 -17.88 -34.68 43.23
N SER A 96 -18.71 -34.90 42.21
CA SER A 96 -19.32 -36.20 41.90
C SER A 96 -18.28 -37.30 41.66
N ARG A 97 -17.19 -37.02 40.95
CA ARG A 97 -16.13 -38.02 40.71
C ARG A 97 -15.26 -38.22 41.93
N ILE A 98 -15.02 -37.16 42.70
CA ILE A 98 -14.33 -37.27 44.00
C ILE A 98 -15.15 -38.16 44.95
N GLU A 99 -16.47 -37.98 45.00
CA GLU A 99 -17.38 -38.83 45.79
C GLU A 99 -17.44 -40.26 45.28
N GLU A 100 -17.47 -40.48 43.96
CA GLU A 100 -17.43 -41.81 43.34
C GLU A 100 -16.15 -42.55 43.74
N VAL A 101 -14.98 -41.94 43.55
CA VAL A 101 -13.70 -42.52 43.97
C VAL A 101 -13.66 -42.73 45.49
N ALA A 102 -14.14 -41.76 46.28
CA ALA A 102 -14.17 -41.89 47.74
C ALA A 102 -15.06 -43.06 48.18
N ARG A 103 -16.23 -43.24 47.57
CA ARG A 103 -17.20 -44.26 47.95
C ARG A 103 -16.86 -45.65 47.41
N GLU A 104 -16.46 -45.72 46.14
CA GLU A 104 -16.27 -46.99 45.42
C GLU A 104 -14.85 -47.53 45.57
N GLU A 105 -13.83 -46.70 45.37
CA GLU A 105 -12.43 -47.14 45.44
C GLU A 105 -11.89 -47.11 46.88
N LEU A 106 -12.23 -46.07 47.65
CA LEU A 106 -11.72 -45.86 49.00
C LEU A 106 -12.68 -46.35 50.09
N GLY A 107 -13.87 -46.81 49.72
CA GLY A 107 -14.86 -47.37 50.65
C GLY A 107 -15.37 -46.37 51.71
N MET A 108 -15.16 -45.07 51.50
CA MET A 108 -15.61 -44.02 52.40
C MET A 108 -17.14 -43.98 52.45
N ARG A 109 -17.67 -43.70 53.63
CA ARG A 109 -19.11 -43.51 53.86
C ARG A 109 -19.35 -42.12 54.40
N GLU A 110 -20.55 -41.61 54.15
CA GLU A 110 -20.97 -40.33 54.72
C GLU A 110 -20.92 -40.40 56.26
N PRO A 111 -20.42 -39.34 56.92
CA PRO A 111 -20.38 -39.27 58.37
C PRO A 111 -21.80 -39.22 58.95
N GLU A 112 -22.01 -39.90 60.08
CA GLU A 112 -23.30 -39.89 60.76
C GLU A 112 -23.60 -38.52 61.41
N LYS A 113 -24.89 -38.26 61.66
CA LYS A 113 -25.35 -37.01 62.28
C LYS A 113 -24.68 -36.82 63.65
N GLY A 114 -23.73 -35.89 63.72
CA GLY A 114 -22.97 -35.56 64.94
C GLY A 114 -21.45 -35.77 64.85
N GLN A 115 -20.95 -36.42 63.80
CA GLN A 115 -19.50 -36.61 63.58
C GLN A 115 -18.81 -35.40 62.90
N LEU A 116 -19.59 -34.42 62.44
CA LEU A 116 -19.06 -33.20 61.82
C LEU A 116 -18.77 -32.13 62.88
N LYS A 117 -17.51 -31.73 63.02
CA LYS A 117 -17.08 -30.63 63.88
C LYS A 117 -16.52 -29.49 63.03
N VAL A 118 -17.31 -28.44 62.86
CA VAL A 118 -16.89 -27.23 62.12
C VAL A 118 -15.97 -26.41 63.02
N LEU A 119 -14.70 -26.28 62.63
CA LEU A 119 -13.75 -25.38 63.28
C LEU A 119 -13.73 -24.07 62.51
N THR A 120 -14.22 -23.00 63.12
CA THR A 120 -14.05 -21.63 62.60
C THR A 120 -12.65 -21.15 63.00
N ALA A 121 -11.78 -20.93 62.02
CA ALA A 121 -10.49 -20.31 62.27
C ALA A 121 -10.72 -18.85 62.66
N TYR A 122 -10.41 -18.51 63.91
CA TYR A 122 -10.44 -17.13 64.41
C TYR A 122 -9.31 -16.33 63.74
N GLN A 123 -9.64 -15.48 62.77
CA GLN A 123 -8.71 -14.50 62.22
C GLN A 123 -8.44 -13.44 63.29
N ASN A 124 -7.24 -13.48 63.89
CA ASN A 124 -6.75 -12.42 64.74
C ASN A 124 -6.11 -11.33 63.87
N ASN A 125 -6.51 -10.10 64.17
CA ASN A 125 -6.14 -8.80 63.58
C ASN A 125 -4.64 -8.57 63.36
#